data_AF-I3MZK8-F1
#
_entry.id   AF-I3MZK8-F1
#
_cell.length_a   1.000
_cell.length_b   1.000
_cell.length_c   1.000
_cell.angle_alpha   90.00
_cell.angle_beta   90.00
_cell.angle_gamma   90.00
#
_symmetry.space_group_name_H-M   'P 1'
#
loop_
_entity.id
_entity.type
_entity.pdbx_description
1 polymer ?
#
loop_
_entity_poly.entity_id
_entity_poly.type
_entity_poly.pdbx_seq_one_letter_code
_entity_poly.pdbx_strand_id
1 'polypeptide(L)'
;AKGAKGGKGSVVSEALKDPEVCTDPVRLTTHAMGVNIYKAGQDVALKPDAEYPEWLFQVNVGPPKKLEELDPETREYWRLLRKLNIWRHNRLSKGRKL
;
A
#
# COMPACT_ATOMS: atom_id res chain seq x y z
N ALA A 1 -31.21 -25.45 40.84
CA ALA A 1 -30.75 -24.09 41.21
C ALA A 1 -30.60 -23.26 39.94
N LYS A 2 -31.26 -22.10 39.88
CA LYS A 2 -31.09 -21.11 38.81
C LYS A 2 -29.71 -20.46 38.93
N GLY A 3 -29.04 -20.26 37.80
CA GLY A 3 -27.84 -19.44 37.69
C GLY A 3 -27.86 -18.66 36.39
N ALA A 4 -28.54 -17.51 36.40
CA ALA A 4 -28.49 -16.52 35.33
C ALA A 4 -27.55 -15.38 35.75
N LYS A 5 -26.63 -14.97 34.86
CA LYS A 5 -26.03 -13.63 34.66
C LYS A 5 -24.62 -13.80 34.06
N GLY A 6 -24.20 -13.09 33.02
CA GLY A 6 -24.79 -11.90 32.42
C GLY A 6 -24.25 -11.67 31.01
N GLY A 7 -25.12 -11.15 30.17
CA GLY A 7 -24.70 -10.46 28.96
C GLY A 7 -23.92 -9.21 29.33
N LYS A 8 -22.82 -8.98 28.63
CA LYS A 8 -22.21 -7.66 28.45
C LYS A 8 -21.70 -7.58 27.03
N GLY A 9 -22.47 -6.84 26.23
CA GLY A 9 -22.05 -6.16 25.02
C GLY A 9 -21.43 -7.06 23.95
N SER A 10 -22.27 -7.58 23.05
CA SER A 10 -21.85 -7.56 21.65
C SER A 10 -21.62 -6.09 21.32
N VAL A 11 -20.37 -5.64 21.41
CA VAL A 11 -19.95 -4.54 20.54
C VAL A 11 -20.31 -5.05 19.17
N VAL A 12 -21.36 -4.47 18.59
CA VAL A 12 -21.59 -4.59 17.16
C VAL A 12 -20.24 -4.14 16.60
N SER A 13 -19.48 -5.09 16.06
CA SER A 13 -18.43 -4.79 15.11
C SER A 13 -19.20 -4.12 13.98
N GLU A 14 -19.46 -2.83 14.12
CA GLU A 14 -19.85 -1.97 13.04
C GLU A 14 -18.66 -2.10 12.11
N ALA A 15 -18.81 -3.01 11.14
CA ALA A 15 -17.74 -3.38 10.24
C ALA A 15 -17.20 -2.06 9.71
N LEU A 16 -15.92 -1.79 9.95
CA LEU A 16 -15.28 -0.56 9.52
C LEU A 16 -15.51 -0.48 8.00
N LYS A 17 -16.49 0.34 7.60
CA LYS A 17 -16.82 0.55 6.21
C LYS A 17 -15.83 1.59 5.71
N ASP A 18 -15.12 1.24 4.66
CA ASP A 18 -14.32 2.22 3.95
C ASP A 18 -15.22 3.39 3.52
N PRO A 19 -14.70 4.62 3.54
CA PRO A 19 -15.46 5.79 3.10
C PRO A 19 -15.91 5.62 1.65
N GLU A 20 -17.08 6.16 1.33
CA GLU A 20 -17.64 6.09 -0.01
C GLU A 20 -16.70 6.78 -1.02
N VAL A 21 -16.35 6.06 -2.08
CA VAL A 21 -15.46 6.54 -3.13
C VAL A 21 -16.28 7.17 -4.25
N CYS A 22 -15.82 8.31 -4.76
CA CYS A 22 -16.45 8.98 -5.91
C CYS A 22 -16.26 8.15 -7.19
N THR A 23 -17.33 7.95 -7.96
CA THR A 23 -17.33 7.19 -9.22
C THR A 23 -17.45 8.07 -10.47
N ASP A 24 -17.47 9.40 -10.29
CA ASP A 24 -17.58 10.36 -11.40
C ASP A 24 -16.23 10.51 -12.14
N PRO A 25 -16.14 10.16 -13.44
CA PRO A 25 -14.90 10.23 -14.20
C PRO A 25 -14.34 11.65 -14.34
N VAL A 26 -15.19 12.67 -14.36
CA VAL A 26 -14.72 14.07 -14.52
C VAL A 26 -14.04 14.54 -13.23
N ARG A 27 -14.58 14.16 -12.06
CA ARG A 27 -13.99 14.53 -10.77
C ARG A 27 -12.69 13.78 -10.51
N LEU A 28 -12.62 12.50 -10.88
CA LEU A 28 -11.43 11.66 -10.71
C LEU A 28 -10.24 12.11 -11.58
N THR A 29 -10.50 12.74 -12.73
CA THR A 29 -9.43 13.24 -13.63
C THR A 29 -9.00 14.67 -13.31
N THR A 30 -9.84 15.46 -12.64
CA THR A 30 -9.54 16.87 -12.32
C THR A 30 -9.03 17.06 -10.90
N HIS A 31 -9.46 16.21 -9.96
CA HIS A 31 -9.15 16.33 -8.54
C HIS A 31 -8.66 15.00 -7.96
N ALA A 32 -7.72 15.08 -7.03
CA ALA A 32 -7.21 13.94 -6.30
C ALA A 32 -8.16 13.60 -5.12
N MET A 33 -9.18 12.81 -5.41
CA MET A 33 -10.16 12.36 -4.42
C MET A 33 -9.49 11.47 -3.36
N GLY A 34 -9.75 11.72 -2.07
CA GLY A 34 -9.20 10.94 -0.96
C GLY A 34 -7.85 11.42 -0.40
N VAL A 35 -7.27 12.50 -0.97
CA VAL A 35 -6.08 13.15 -0.40
C VAL A 35 -6.45 13.99 0.84
N ASN A 36 -7.61 14.64 0.82
CA ASN A 36 -8.08 15.39 1.96
C ASN A 36 -8.76 14.47 2.99
N ILE A 37 -8.15 14.33 4.17
CA ILE A 37 -8.66 13.51 5.29
C ILE A 37 -9.55 14.31 6.27
N TYR A 38 -9.62 15.63 6.11
CA TYR A 38 -10.39 16.49 7.01
C TYR A 38 -11.85 16.61 6.57
N LYS A 39 -12.77 16.57 7.54
CA LYS A 39 -14.23 16.70 7.28
C LYS A 39 -14.62 18.03 6.63
N ALA A 40 -13.90 19.09 6.95
CA ALA A 40 -14.07 20.42 6.37
C ALA A 40 -12.78 20.80 5.65
N GLY A 41 -12.70 20.45 4.37
CA GLY A 41 -11.59 20.77 3.49
C GLY A 41 -12.00 20.51 2.04
N GLN A 42 -11.31 21.17 1.12
CA GLN A 42 -11.52 20.97 -0.31
C GLN A 42 -10.53 19.93 -0.84
N ASP A 43 -10.97 19.10 -1.79
CA ASP A 43 -10.09 18.17 -2.50
C ASP A 43 -9.06 18.94 -3.34
N VAL A 44 -7.85 18.39 -3.42
CA VAL A 44 -6.73 19.01 -4.14
C VAL A 44 -6.93 18.84 -5.65
N ALA A 45 -7.00 19.95 -6.38
CA ALA A 45 -7.02 19.92 -7.85
C ALA A 45 -5.67 19.46 -8.40
N LEU A 46 -5.69 18.62 -9.44
CA LEU A 46 -4.49 18.19 -10.13
C LEU A 46 -3.91 19.36 -10.94
N LYS A 47 -2.59 19.52 -10.83
CA LYS A 47 -1.84 20.56 -11.52
C LYS A 47 -1.44 20.08 -12.92
N PRO A 48 -1.06 20.98 -13.84
CA PRO A 48 -0.47 20.57 -15.11
C PRO A 48 0.90 19.90 -14.90
N ASP A 49 1.29 19.03 -15.83
CA ASP A 49 2.52 18.24 -15.77
C ASP A 49 3.79 19.08 -15.54
N ALA A 50 3.82 20.31 -16.07
CA ALA A 50 4.95 21.24 -15.93
C ALA A 50 5.20 21.72 -14.48
N GLU A 51 4.21 21.62 -13.59
CA GLU A 51 4.38 21.94 -12.17
C GLU A 51 4.92 20.76 -11.35
N TYR A 52 4.87 19.55 -11.90
CA TYR A 52 5.40 18.37 -11.24
C TYR A 52 6.90 18.22 -11.54
N PRO A 53 7.69 17.76 -10.56
CA PRO A 53 9.11 17.59 -10.77
C PRO A 53 9.38 16.44 -11.76
N GLU A 54 10.39 16.64 -12.61
CA GLU A 54 10.76 15.72 -13.69
C GLU A 54 10.99 14.28 -13.22
N TRP A 55 11.58 14.10 -12.03
CA TRP A 55 11.86 12.76 -11.49
C TRP A 55 10.61 11.90 -11.32
N LEU A 56 9.42 12.51 -11.16
CA LEU A 56 8.15 11.79 -11.02
C LEU A 56 7.85 10.93 -12.24
N PHE A 57 8.13 11.46 -13.43
CA PHE A 57 7.90 10.78 -14.70
C PHE A 57 9.00 9.78 -15.06
N GLN A 58 10.11 9.79 -14.31
CA GLN A 58 11.24 8.86 -14.48
C GLN A 58 11.14 7.64 -13.57
N VAL A 59 10.15 7.59 -12.67
CA VAL A 59 9.93 6.44 -11.79
C VAL A 59 9.43 5.23 -12.58
N ASN A 60 9.92 4.04 -12.25
CA ASN A 60 9.43 2.80 -12.85
C ASN A 60 8.01 2.46 -12.32
N VAL A 61 7.01 2.69 -13.16
CA VAL A 61 5.60 2.30 -12.92
C VAL A 61 5.28 0.87 -13.38
N GLY A 62 6.26 0.19 -13.98
CA GLY A 62 6.14 -1.19 -14.45
C GLY A 62 6.53 -2.23 -13.39
N PRO A 63 6.75 -3.49 -13.80
CA PRO A 63 7.24 -4.51 -12.90
C PRO A 63 8.62 -4.15 -12.33
N PRO A 64 8.93 -4.63 -11.11
CA PRO A 64 10.24 -4.40 -10.52
C PRO A 64 11.34 -5.02 -11.38
N LYS A 65 12.46 -4.30 -11.51
CA LYS A 65 13.64 -4.76 -12.25
C LYS A 65 14.17 -6.08 -11.68
N LYS A 66 14.61 -6.98 -12.56
CA LYS A 66 15.22 -8.25 -12.16
C LYS A 66 16.65 -8.03 -11.69
N LEU A 67 17.19 -9.01 -10.97
CA LEU A 67 18.58 -8.95 -10.49
C LEU A 67 19.59 -8.86 -11.65
N GLU A 68 19.30 -9.53 -12.76
CA GLU A 68 20.15 -9.55 -13.96
C GLU A 68 20.20 -8.19 -14.69
N GLU A 69 19.19 -7.35 -14.50
CA GLU A 69 19.06 -6.04 -15.12
C GLU A 69 19.66 -4.92 -14.25
N LEU A 70 19.99 -5.22 -12.99
CA LEU A 70 20.54 -4.27 -12.04
C LEU A 70 22.07 -4.30 -12.08
N ASP A 71 22.66 -3.12 -11.97
CA ASP A 71 24.11 -2.95 -11.92
C ASP A 71 24.66 -3.41 -10.55
N PRO A 72 25.63 -4.36 -10.51
CA PRO A 72 26.27 -4.83 -9.29
C PRO A 72 26.89 -3.74 -8.40
N GLU A 73 27.26 -2.60 -8.96
CA GLU A 73 27.85 -1.48 -8.21
C GLU A 73 26.79 -0.63 -7.48
N THR A 74 25.50 -0.91 -7.69
CA THR A 74 24.40 -0.18 -7.06
C THR A 74 23.90 -0.85 -5.77
N ARG A 75 23.43 -0.03 -4.82
CA ARG A 75 22.84 -0.54 -3.57
C ARG A 75 21.56 -1.36 -3.80
N GLU A 76 20.84 -1.09 -4.88
CA GLU A 76 19.57 -1.75 -5.21
C GLU A 76 19.78 -3.23 -5.56
N TYR A 77 20.84 -3.51 -6.33
CA TYR A 77 21.27 -4.88 -6.64
C TYR A 77 21.45 -5.70 -5.37
N TRP A 78 22.22 -5.19 -4.41
CA TRP A 78 22.51 -5.90 -3.17
C TRP A 78 21.29 -6.05 -2.25
N ARG A 79 20.36 -5.09 -2.27
CA ARG A 79 19.07 -5.23 -1.56
C ARG A 79 18.25 -6.37 -2.14
N LEU A 80 18.16 -6.46 -3.48
CA LEU A 80 17.42 -7.54 -4.14
C LEU A 80 18.09 -8.90 -3.91
N LEU A 81 19.42 -8.98 -4.03
CA LEU A 81 20.17 -10.21 -3.77
C LEU A 81 19.97 -10.70 -2.33
N ARG A 82 20.00 -9.80 -1.35
CA ARG A 82 19.71 -10.14 0.06
C ARG A 82 18.30 -10.71 0.21
N LYS A 83 17.29 -10.08 -0.41
CA LYS A 83 15.90 -10.54 -0.39
C LYS A 83 15.77 -11.96 -0.96
N LEU A 84 16.41 -12.24 -2.09
CA LEU A 84 16.43 -13.58 -2.70
C LEU A 84 17.10 -14.62 -1.80
N ASN A 85 18.19 -14.26 -1.13
CA ASN A 85 18.87 -15.14 -0.19
C ASN A 85 18.02 -15.47 1.04
N ILE A 86 17.28 -14.48 1.58
CA ILE A 86 16.32 -14.71 2.68
C ILE A 86 15.23 -15.67 2.22
N TRP A 87 14.67 -15.47 1.04
CA TRP A 87 13.64 -16.37 0.49
C TRP A 87 14.16 -17.79 0.31
N ARG A 88 15.38 -17.94 -0.21
CA ARG A 88 16.04 -19.24 -0.33
C ARG A 88 16.21 -19.89 1.05
N HIS A 89 16.71 -19.15 2.03
CA HIS A 89 16.90 -19.65 3.40
C HIS A 89 15.58 -20.11 4.01
N ASN A 90 14.53 -19.27 3.96
CA ASN A 90 13.20 -19.60 4.47
C ASN A 90 12.60 -20.85 3.81
N ARG A 91 12.84 -21.03 2.50
CA ARG A 91 12.40 -22.23 1.78
C ARG A 91 13.12 -23.49 2.24
N LEU A 92 14.43 -23.39 2.53
CA LEU A 92 15.24 -24.50 3.02
C LEU A 92 14.99 -24.82 4.49
N SER A 93 14.62 -23.84 5.31
CA SER A 93 14.34 -24.02 6.74
C SER A 93 12.92 -24.51 7.02
N LYS A 94 11.98 -24.37 6.07
CA LYS A 94 10.56 -24.76 6.21
C LYS A 94 10.31 -26.22 6.64
N GLY A 95 11.29 -27.11 6.46
CA GLY A 95 11.20 -28.52 6.84
C GLY A 95 12.14 -28.97 7.95
N ARG A 96 12.91 -28.06 8.57
CA ARG A 96 13.80 -28.43 9.67
C ARG A 96 13.01 -28.46 10.98
N LYS A 97 12.99 -29.61 11.65
CA LYS A 97 12.55 -29.70 13.05
C LYS A 97 13.64 -29.06 13.92
N LEU A 98 13.23 -28.27 14.90
CA LEU A 98 14.09 -27.68 15.94
C LEU A 98 14.79 -28.78 16.75
#